data_AF-A0AAN8PZF9-F1
#
_entry.id   AF-A0AAN8PZF9-F1
#
_cell.length_a   1.000
_cell.length_b   1.000
_cell.length_c   1.000
_cell.angle_alpha   90.00
_cell.angle_beta   90.00
_cell.angle_gamma   90.00
#
_symmetry.space_group_name_H-M   'P 1'
#
loop_
_entity.id
_entity.type
_entity.pdbx_description
1 polymer ?
#
loop_
_entity_poly.entity_id
_entity_poly.type
_entity_poly.pdbx_seq_one_letter_code
_entity_poly.pdbx_strand_id
1 'polypeptide(L)'
;MKEIQLTNQLGQIKPGMKKHDAKTASHDNLLNPETASDNLNSEVTLNMACIFKFNLDREKKIHFIGYMDVKHGGLSWWRYASIRNNKLSLRLDLMVLDSFTGPLPNKILIKLELLNKRHHQLNKIKQSTIQLKKTYIWEDIINMDELENPSHGYVDDKGVFTFRLVVLQVTTK
;
A
#
# COMPACT_ATOMS: atom_id res chain seq x y z
N MET A 1 -37.07 24.40 -11.20
CA MET A 1 -35.79 23.76 -11.57
C MET A 1 -35.65 23.90 -13.08
N LYS A 2 -34.50 24.37 -13.58
CA LYS A 2 -34.23 24.50 -15.02
C LYS A 2 -33.42 23.26 -15.47
N GLU A 3 -33.90 22.57 -16.50
CA GLU A 3 -33.18 21.52 -17.22
C GLU A 3 -31.94 22.09 -17.92
N ILE A 4 -30.84 21.32 -17.88
CA ILE A 4 -29.65 21.54 -18.71
C ILE A 4 -29.59 20.35 -19.68
N GLN A 5 -29.69 20.65 -20.98
CA GLN A 5 -29.40 19.73 -22.08
C GLN A 5 -27.87 19.58 -22.25
N LEU A 6 -27.40 18.33 -22.32
CA LEU A 6 -26.04 17.97 -22.72
C LEU A 6 -25.98 17.87 -24.25
N THR A 7 -25.29 18.79 -24.92
CA THR A 7 -24.95 18.67 -26.34
C THR A 7 -23.67 17.85 -26.51
N ASN A 8 -23.81 16.64 -27.04
CA ASN A 8 -22.72 15.84 -27.59
C ASN A 8 -22.31 16.41 -28.97
N GLN A 9 -21.04 16.76 -29.16
CA GLN A 9 -20.43 16.90 -30.48
C GLN A 9 -19.26 15.92 -30.60
N LEU A 10 -19.54 14.76 -31.20
CA LEU A 10 -18.57 13.86 -31.79
C LEU A 10 -18.65 14.04 -33.31
N GLY A 11 -17.51 14.36 -33.93
CA GLY A 11 -17.36 14.25 -35.39
C GLY A 11 -16.34 15.23 -35.96
N GLN A 12 -15.19 14.70 -36.40
CA GLN A 12 -14.86 14.61 -37.83
C GLN A 12 -13.38 14.23 -38.03
N ILE A 13 -13.18 12.99 -38.50
CA ILE A 13 -11.93 12.49 -39.08
C ILE A 13 -11.87 12.98 -40.54
N LYS A 14 -10.77 13.62 -40.96
CA LYS A 14 -10.47 13.90 -42.38
C LYS A 14 -9.63 12.76 -42.97
N PRO A 15 -9.99 12.20 -44.15
CA PRO A 15 -9.12 11.28 -44.89
C PRO A 15 -8.29 12.04 -45.93
N GLY A 16 -7.00 11.73 -46.01
CA GLY A 16 -6.11 12.21 -47.06
C GLY A 16 -5.11 11.12 -47.45
N MET A 17 -5.48 10.31 -48.46
CA MET A 17 -4.60 9.35 -49.11
C MET A 17 -3.56 10.08 -49.97
N LYS A 18 -2.29 9.71 -49.86
CA LYS A 18 -1.33 9.78 -50.98
C LYS A 18 -0.73 8.39 -51.17
N LYS A 19 -0.90 7.87 -52.39
CA LYS A 19 -0.27 6.65 -52.90
C LYS A 19 1.17 6.97 -53.31
N HIS A 20 2.12 6.09 -53.00
CA HIS A 20 3.30 5.86 -53.83
C HIS A 20 3.74 4.40 -53.67
N ASP A 21 3.97 3.76 -54.81
CA ASP A 21 4.31 2.34 -54.97
C ASP A 21 5.80 2.03 -54.72
N ALA A 22 5.99 0.79 -54.23
CA ALA A 22 7.08 -0.17 -54.46
C ALA A 22 8.55 0.21 -54.20
N LYS A 23 9.19 -0.53 -53.27
CA LYS A 23 10.35 -1.41 -53.54
C LYS A 23 10.62 -2.38 -52.37
N THR A 24 10.84 -3.62 -52.76
CA THR A 24 11.06 -4.84 -51.96
C THR A 24 12.50 -4.90 -51.40
N ALA A 25 12.68 -5.47 -50.20
CA ALA A 25 13.86 -6.27 -49.83
C ALA A 25 13.51 -7.23 -48.68
N SER A 26 13.54 -8.52 -49.01
CA SER A 26 13.55 -9.67 -48.11
C SER A 26 14.89 -9.77 -47.39
N HIS A 27 14.92 -10.21 -46.13
CA HIS A 27 15.84 -11.24 -45.66
C HIS A 27 15.45 -11.72 -44.25
N ASP A 28 15.39 -13.03 -44.12
CA ASP A 28 15.32 -13.81 -42.89
C ASP A 28 16.26 -13.29 -41.79
N ASN A 29 15.78 -13.34 -40.55
CA ASN A 29 16.58 -14.00 -39.53
C ASN A 29 15.69 -14.69 -38.49
N LEU A 30 15.69 -16.00 -38.63
CA LEU A 30 15.28 -17.00 -37.66
C LEU A 30 15.99 -16.78 -36.31
N LEU A 31 15.26 -17.08 -35.23
CA LEU A 31 15.73 -17.68 -33.98
C LEU A 31 17.20 -17.44 -33.60
N ASN A 32 17.43 -16.59 -32.59
CA ASN A 32 18.51 -16.81 -31.62
C ASN A 32 17.89 -17.16 -30.26
N PRO A 33 17.83 -18.45 -29.88
CA PRO A 33 17.46 -18.88 -28.54
C PRO A 33 18.74 -19.21 -27.76
N GLU A 34 19.53 -18.21 -27.39
CA GLU A 34 20.70 -18.32 -26.50
C GLU A 34 21.26 -16.90 -26.35
N THR A 35 20.90 -16.10 -25.34
CA THR A 35 21.32 -16.24 -23.96
C THR A 35 20.61 -15.13 -23.18
N ALA A 36 19.49 -15.45 -22.54
CA ALA A 36 18.96 -14.68 -21.42
C ALA A 36 19.01 -15.57 -20.19
N SER A 37 20.21 -16.06 -19.85
CA SER A 37 20.44 -16.63 -18.52
C SER A 37 20.49 -15.49 -17.52
N ASP A 38 19.68 -15.64 -16.48
CA ASP A 38 19.96 -15.15 -15.14
C ASP A 38 20.17 -13.65 -14.97
N ASN A 39 19.06 -12.92 -14.87
CA ASN A 39 18.87 -12.00 -13.74
C ASN A 39 17.39 -11.61 -13.54
N LEU A 40 16.54 -12.61 -13.30
CA LEU A 40 15.25 -12.39 -12.65
C LEU A 40 15.47 -12.36 -11.13
N ASN A 41 16.09 -11.27 -10.64
CA ASN A 41 15.69 -10.78 -9.32
C ASN A 41 14.25 -10.33 -9.49
N SER A 42 13.31 -11.25 -9.26
CA SER A 42 11.88 -10.98 -9.35
C SER A 42 11.46 -10.10 -8.16
N GLU A 43 11.90 -8.85 -8.14
CA GLU A 43 11.35 -7.82 -7.26
C GLU A 43 9.95 -7.49 -7.77
N VAL A 44 8.95 -8.14 -7.19
CA VAL A 44 7.56 -7.79 -7.44
C VAL A 44 7.20 -6.64 -6.49
N THR A 45 7.04 -5.44 -7.04
CA THR A 45 6.46 -4.30 -6.30
C THR A 45 4.96 -4.53 -6.16
N LEU A 46 4.54 -5.10 -5.02
CA LEU A 46 3.14 -5.15 -4.65
C LEU A 46 2.73 -3.76 -4.16
N ASN A 47 1.96 -3.02 -4.95
CA ASN A 47 1.31 -1.77 -4.54
C ASN A 47 0.14 -2.08 -3.57
N MET A 48 0.48 -2.70 -2.45
CA MET A 48 -0.46 -3.11 -1.42
C MET A 48 -0.34 -2.13 -0.26
N ALA A 49 -1.45 -1.46 0.04
CA ALA A 49 -1.56 -0.63 1.22
C ALA A 49 -2.72 -1.14 2.09
N CYS A 50 -2.45 -1.30 3.38
CA CYS A 50 -3.47 -1.64 4.36
C CYS A 50 -3.63 -0.44 5.30
N ILE A 51 -4.88 -0.11 5.61
CA ILE A 51 -5.20 0.95 6.56
C ILE A 51 -5.80 0.31 7.81
N PHE A 52 -5.24 0.64 8.97
CA PHE A 52 -5.76 0.24 10.27
C PHE A 52 -6.28 1.46 11.01
N LYS A 53 -7.53 1.39 11.48
CA LYS A 53 -8.15 2.45 12.27
C LYS A 53 -8.36 1.96 13.69
N PHE A 54 -8.01 2.83 14.63
CA PHE A 54 -8.15 2.58 16.05
C PHE A 54 -8.86 3.76 16.70
N ASN A 55 -9.72 3.47 17.67
CA ASN A 55 -10.28 4.46 18.56
C ASN A 55 -9.48 4.47 19.85
N LEU A 56 -9.14 5.67 20.32
CA LEU A 56 -8.63 5.94 21.64
C LEU A 56 -9.78 6.48 22.48
N ASP A 57 -10.17 5.73 23.51
CA ASP A 57 -11.24 6.16 24.39
C ASP A 57 -10.75 7.10 25.51
N ARG A 58 -11.69 7.61 26.31
CA ARG A 58 -11.40 8.52 27.42
C ARG A 58 -10.58 7.89 28.54
N GLU A 59 -10.56 6.56 28.64
CA GLU A 59 -9.77 5.81 29.63
C GLU A 59 -8.38 5.43 29.09
N LYS A 60 -8.00 6.00 27.93
CA LYS A 60 -6.75 5.71 27.24
C LYS A 60 -6.62 4.25 26.81
N LYS A 61 -7.73 3.56 26.58
CA LYS A 61 -7.75 2.23 25.97
C LYS A 61 -7.85 2.36 24.46
N ILE A 62 -7.17 1.46 23.77
CA ILE A 62 -7.17 1.41 22.31
C ILE A 62 -8.09 0.29 21.85
N HIS A 63 -9.06 0.66 21.02
CA HIS A 63 -10.00 -0.26 20.40
C HIS A 63 -9.78 -0.30 18.90
N PHE A 64 -9.66 -1.49 18.33
CA PHE A 64 -9.61 -1.64 16.89
C PHE A 64 -11.01 -1.43 16.29
N ILE A 65 -11.17 -0.52 15.32
CA ILE A 65 -12.49 -0.15 14.79
C ILE A 65 -12.66 -0.40 13.29
N GLY A 66 -11.59 -0.72 12.56
CA GLY A 66 -11.73 -1.03 11.16
C GLY A 66 -10.41 -1.24 10.43
N TYR A 67 -10.45 -2.06 9.40
CA TYR A 67 -9.36 -2.21 8.43
C TYR A 67 -9.92 -2.02 7.03
N MET A 68 -9.09 -1.46 6.16
CA MET A 68 -9.33 -1.49 4.72
C MET A 68 -8.11 -2.12 4.07
N ASP A 69 -8.33 -3.17 3.29
CA ASP A 69 -7.29 -3.89 2.58
C ASP A 69 -7.41 -3.61 1.08
N VAL A 70 -6.34 -3.10 0.47
CA VAL A 70 -6.25 -3.01 -0.99
C VAL A 70 -5.86 -4.40 -1.47
N LYS A 71 -6.88 -5.20 -1.78
CA LYS A 71 -6.84 -6.62 -2.16
C LYS A 71 -5.72 -6.92 -3.17
N HIS A 72 -4.56 -7.34 -2.69
CA HIS A 72 -3.60 -8.04 -3.53
C HIS A 72 -3.09 -9.28 -2.81
N GLY A 73 -3.49 -10.44 -3.34
CA GLY A 73 -2.76 -11.69 -3.17
C GLY A 73 -2.73 -12.24 -1.76
N GLY A 74 -3.89 -12.51 -1.14
CA GLY A 74 -4.02 -13.46 -0.04
C GLY A 74 -3.17 -13.23 1.22
N LEU A 75 -2.55 -12.05 1.39
CA LEU A 75 -1.86 -11.67 2.61
C LEU A 75 -2.80 -10.84 3.49
N SER A 76 -2.85 -11.16 4.78
CA SER A 76 -3.66 -10.46 5.76
C SER A 76 -2.83 -10.13 6.99
N TRP A 77 -3.32 -9.19 7.79
CA TRP A 77 -2.58 -8.65 8.91
C TRP A 77 -3.44 -8.70 10.16
N TRP A 78 -3.00 -9.44 11.17
CA TRP A 78 -3.49 -9.22 12.52
C TRP A 78 -2.72 -8.04 13.09
N ARG A 79 -3.46 -7.10 13.66
CA ARG A 79 -2.98 -5.84 14.21
C ARG A 79 -3.48 -5.69 15.63
N TYR A 80 -2.62 -5.19 16.50
CA TYR A 80 -2.97 -4.81 17.87
C TYR A 80 -2.14 -3.59 18.25
N ALA A 81 -2.80 -2.52 18.68
CA ALA A 81 -2.11 -1.33 19.18
C ALA A 81 -2.32 -1.25 20.69
N SER A 82 -1.27 -0.83 21.40
CA SER A 82 -1.28 -0.72 22.85
C SER A 82 -0.50 0.49 23.32
N ILE A 83 -0.80 0.93 24.54
CA ILE A 83 -0.04 1.94 25.25
C ILE A 83 0.69 1.27 26.39
N ARG A 84 2.01 1.48 26.46
CA ARG A 84 2.85 1.07 27.58
C ARG A 84 3.79 2.22 27.91
N ASN A 85 3.95 2.55 29.19
CA ASN A 85 4.84 3.62 29.65
C ASN A 85 4.62 4.96 28.89
N ASN A 86 3.35 5.35 28.73
CA ASN A 86 2.93 6.54 27.99
C ASN A 86 3.34 6.60 26.51
N LYS A 87 3.59 5.45 25.87
CA LYS A 87 4.00 5.38 24.47
C LYS A 87 3.14 4.39 23.69
N LEU A 88 2.74 4.80 22.49
CA LEU A 88 2.00 3.97 21.55
C LEU A 88 2.93 2.95 20.90
N SER A 89 2.50 1.69 20.89
CA SER A 89 3.14 0.59 20.16
C SER A 89 2.14 -0.08 19.22
N LEU A 90 2.64 -0.66 18.13
CA LEU A 90 1.85 -1.46 17.20
C LEU A 90 2.49 -2.84 17.03
N ARG A 91 1.73 -3.88 17.38
CA ARG A 91 2.01 -5.26 17.02
C ARG A 91 1.31 -5.61 15.71
N LEU A 92 2.04 -6.31 14.85
CA LEU A 92 1.58 -6.78 13.55
C LEU A 92 2.03 -8.22 13.35
N ASP A 93 1.08 -9.10 13.05
CA ASP A 93 1.33 -10.48 12.65
C ASP A 93 0.86 -10.65 11.19
N LEU A 94 1.78 -11.08 10.32
CA LEU A 94 1.46 -11.39 8.94
C LEU A 94 0.85 -12.80 8.85
N MET A 95 -0.35 -12.87 8.30
CA MET A 95 -1.08 -14.11 8.03
C MET A 95 -1.21 -14.33 6.53
N VAL A 96 -1.08 -15.58 6.11
CA VAL A 96 -1.39 -16.00 4.74
C VAL A 96 -2.79 -16.59 4.77
N LEU A 97 -3.68 -16.06 3.94
CA LEU A 97 -5.04 -16.57 3.77
C LEU A 97 -5.01 -17.82 2.89
N ASP A 98 -5.96 -18.72 3.11
CA ASP A 98 -6.10 -19.96 2.33
C ASP A 98 -6.28 -19.70 0.82
N SER A 99 -6.75 -18.51 0.46
CA SER A 99 -6.88 -18.08 -0.93
C SER A 99 -5.55 -17.68 -1.59
N PHE A 100 -4.41 -17.75 -0.90
CA PHE A 100 -3.11 -17.37 -1.45
C PHE A 100 -2.55 -18.46 -2.37
N THR A 101 -2.41 -18.14 -3.65
CA THR A 101 -1.93 -19.10 -4.67
C THR A 101 -0.53 -18.77 -5.21
N GLY A 102 0.22 -17.88 -4.54
CA GLY A 102 1.55 -17.45 -4.96
C GLY A 102 2.70 -18.12 -4.19
N PRO A 103 3.96 -17.89 -4.60
CA PRO A 103 5.11 -18.22 -3.77
C PRO A 103 5.04 -17.46 -2.43
N LEU A 104 5.25 -18.18 -1.33
CA LEU A 104 5.16 -17.58 0.00
C LEU A 104 6.25 -16.49 0.18
N PRO A 105 5.89 -15.30 0.69
CA PRO A 105 6.88 -14.29 1.00
C PRO A 105 7.78 -14.80 2.13
N ASN A 106 9.10 -14.76 1.93
CA ASN A 106 10.09 -14.99 2.98
C ASN A 106 10.29 -13.71 3.79
N LYS A 107 10.52 -12.58 3.09
CA LYS A 107 10.66 -11.26 3.70
C LYS A 107 9.78 -10.24 2.97
N ILE A 108 9.24 -9.30 3.73
CA ILE A 108 8.49 -8.17 3.19
C ILE A 108 9.08 -6.89 3.78
N LEU A 109 9.54 -6.00 2.90
CA LEU A 109 9.90 -4.65 3.28
C LEU A 109 8.61 -3.83 3.31
N ILE A 110 8.35 -3.19 4.45
CA ILE A 110 7.15 -2.40 4.68
C ILE A 110 7.49 -1.03 5.24
N LYS A 111 6.62 -0.07 4.95
CA LYS A 111 6.61 1.27 5.55
C LYS A 111 5.32 1.43 6.35
N LEU A 112 5.45 1.65 7.64
CA LEU A 112 4.36 2.01 8.54
C LEU A 112 4.31 3.52 8.71
N GLU A 113 3.13 4.09 8.61
CA GLU A 113 2.88 5.51 8.81
C GLU A 113 1.73 5.73 9.80
N LEU A 114 1.97 6.49 10.87
CA LEU A 114 0.90 7.09 11.65
C LEU A 114 0.46 8.37 10.93
N LEU A 115 -0.78 8.37 10.44
CA LEU A 115 -1.30 9.46 9.63
C LEU A 115 -1.65 10.68 10.49
N ASN A 116 -1.12 11.82 10.08
CA ASN A 116 -1.53 13.13 10.54
C ASN A 116 -2.61 13.67 9.60
N LYS A 117 -3.80 13.98 10.14
CA LYS A 117 -4.94 14.44 9.34
C LYS A 117 -4.86 15.90 8.93
N ARG A 118 -4.00 16.70 9.57
CA ARG A 118 -3.82 18.13 9.28
C ARG A 118 -2.68 18.38 8.31
N HIS A 119 -1.56 17.67 8.50
CA HIS A 119 -0.33 17.89 7.72
C HIS A 119 0.33 16.55 7.38
N HIS A 120 0.13 16.04 6.16
CA HIS A 120 0.70 14.74 5.75
C HIS A 120 2.23 14.65 5.86
N GLN A 121 2.94 15.78 5.80
CA GLN A 121 4.40 15.84 5.99
C GLN A 121 4.82 15.49 7.42
N LEU A 122 3.91 15.58 8.40
CA LEU A 122 4.16 15.26 9.80
C LEU A 122 3.80 13.80 10.17
N ASN A 123 3.49 12.95 9.19
CA ASN A 123 3.27 11.52 9.48
C ASN A 123 4.50 10.94 10.20
N LYS A 124 4.29 10.14 11.25
CA LYS A 124 5.40 9.37 11.84
C LYS A 124 5.63 8.14 10.97
N ILE A 125 6.82 8.01 10.40
CA ILE A 125 7.16 6.95 9.45
C ILE A 125 8.20 6.02 10.08
N LYS A 126 7.96 4.71 10.02
CA LYS A 126 8.94 3.67 10.33
C LYS A 126 9.00 2.68 9.17
N GLN A 127 10.19 2.25 8.79
CA GLN A 127 10.40 1.23 7.77
C GLN A 127 10.99 -0.02 8.41
N SER A 128 10.52 -1.21 8.01
CA SER A 128 10.94 -2.47 8.61
C SER A 128 10.84 -3.62 7.64
N THR A 129 11.72 -4.60 7.81
CA THR A 129 11.62 -5.88 7.11
C THR A 129 10.99 -6.88 8.06
N ILE A 130 9.88 -7.46 7.65
CA ILE A 130 9.17 -8.50 8.40
C ILE A 130 9.35 -9.86 7.72
N GLN A 131 9.16 -10.91 8.50
CA GLN A 131 9.22 -12.29 8.01
C GLN A 131 7.89 -12.98 8.29
N LEU A 132 7.54 -13.92 7.42
CA LEU A 132 6.35 -14.73 7.60
C LEU A 132 6.41 -15.51 8.93
N LYS A 133 5.26 -15.69 9.58
CA LYS A 133 5.10 -16.40 10.86
C LYS A 133 5.84 -15.77 12.04
N LYS A 134 6.38 -14.56 11.91
CA LYS A 134 6.96 -13.80 13.02
C LYS A 134 6.06 -12.64 13.40
N THR A 135 5.92 -12.45 14.71
CA THR A 135 5.34 -11.24 15.27
C THR A 135 6.32 -10.09 15.12
N TYR A 136 5.84 -8.97 14.61
CA TYR A 136 6.58 -7.73 14.57
C TYR A 136 5.96 -6.71 15.51
N ILE A 137 6.79 -5.95 16.23
CA ILE A 137 6.34 -4.92 17.15
C ILE A 137 7.14 -3.65 16.86
N TRP A 138 6.44 -2.58 16.49
CA TRP A 138 6.99 -1.23 16.57
C TRP A 138 6.69 -0.70 17.96
N GLU A 139 7.70 -0.68 18.80
CA GLU A 139 7.65 0.00 20.09
C GLU A 139 7.85 1.51 19.90
N ASP A 140 7.36 2.27 20.88
CA ASP A 140 7.65 3.70 21.04
C ASP A 140 7.47 4.50 19.73
N ILE A 141 6.29 4.36 19.10
CA ILE A 141 5.97 5.06 17.85
C ILE A 141 5.82 6.56 18.10
N ILE A 142 5.07 6.89 19.14
CA ILE A 142 4.76 8.27 19.53
C ILE A 142 4.41 8.29 21.02
N ASN A 143 4.70 9.41 21.69
CA ASN A 143 4.28 9.63 23.06
C ASN A 143 2.76 9.91 23.10
N MET A 144 2.08 9.43 24.14
CA MET A 144 0.65 9.62 24.30
C MET A 144 0.25 11.09 24.31
N ASP A 145 1.04 11.93 24.98
CA ASP A 145 0.74 13.37 25.10
C ASP A 145 0.82 14.05 23.71
N GLU A 146 1.72 13.59 22.85
CA GLU A 146 1.83 14.07 21.46
C GLU A 146 0.68 13.54 20.59
N LEU A 147 0.25 12.29 20.81
CA LEU A 147 -0.83 11.63 20.08
C LEU A 147 -2.19 12.29 20.37
N GLU A 148 -2.49 12.53 21.65
CA GLU A 148 -3.77 13.10 22.12
C GLU A 148 -3.89 14.60 21.82
N ASN A 149 -2.76 15.30 21.63
CA ASN A 149 -2.79 16.74 21.41
C ASN A 149 -3.57 17.07 20.12
N PRO A 150 -4.73 17.73 20.23
CA PRO A 150 -5.55 18.05 19.06
C PRO A 150 -4.80 18.95 18.07
N SER A 151 -3.84 19.77 18.53
CA SER A 151 -3.05 20.64 17.67
C SER A 151 -2.19 19.83 16.68
N HIS A 152 -1.74 18.64 17.08
CA HIS A 152 -0.89 17.78 16.27
C HIS A 152 -1.70 17.00 15.23
N GLY A 153 -2.98 16.68 15.46
CA GLY A 153 -3.86 16.14 14.42
C GLY A 153 -3.66 14.67 14.05
N TYR A 154 -3.03 13.86 14.92
CA TYR A 154 -2.94 12.40 14.73
C TYR A 154 -4.24 11.67 15.10
N VAL A 155 -4.96 12.21 16.09
CA VAL A 155 -6.27 11.73 16.55
C VAL A 155 -7.33 12.74 16.09
N ASP A 156 -8.46 12.28 15.57
CA ASP A 156 -9.58 13.15 15.23
C ASP A 156 -10.49 13.48 16.42
N ASP A 157 -11.50 14.32 16.18
CA ASP A 157 -12.53 14.72 17.15
C ASP A 157 -13.34 13.54 17.72
N LYS A 158 -13.34 12.39 17.02
CA LYS A 158 -13.99 11.15 17.44
C LYS A 158 -13.03 10.19 18.16
N GLY A 159 -11.80 10.62 18.45
CA GLY A 159 -10.79 9.78 19.10
C GLY A 159 -10.14 8.78 18.14
N VAL A 160 -10.28 8.93 16.82
CA VAL A 160 -9.76 7.98 15.84
C VAL A 160 -8.39 8.40 15.31
N PHE A 161 -7.42 7.50 15.42
CA PHE A 161 -6.14 7.58 14.73
C PHE A 161 -6.00 6.46 13.70
N THR A 162 -5.08 6.64 12.76
CA THR A 162 -4.98 5.76 11.58
C THR A 162 -3.54 5.42 11.27
N PHE A 163 -3.26 4.13 11.13
CA PHE A 163 -2.02 3.64 10.56
C PHE A 163 -2.23 3.28 9.09
N ARG A 164 -1.27 3.66 8.25
CA ARG A 164 -1.13 3.18 6.87
C ARG A 164 0.11 2.30 6.81
N LEU A 165 -0.08 1.06 6.39
CA LEU A 165 0.99 0.12 6.09
C LEU A 165 1.13 0.03 4.57
N VAL A 166 2.33 0.25 4.04
CA VAL A 166 2.63 0.13 2.62
C VAL A 166 3.66 -0.98 2.44
N VAL A 167 3.36 -1.98 1.62
CA VAL A 167 4.34 -2.95 1.17
C VAL A 167 5.21 -2.27 0.12
N LEU A 168 6.53 -2.23 0.38
CA LEU A 168 7.50 -1.64 -0.53
C LEU A 168 8.11 -2.72 -1.44
N GLN A 169 8.39 -3.89 -0.87
CA GLN A 169 9.04 -4.99 -1.58
C GLN A 169 8.67 -6.32 -0.94
N VAL A 170 8.50 -7.37 -1.75
CA VAL A 170 8.35 -8.75 -1.31
C VAL A 170 9.50 -9.59 -1.88
N THR A 171 10.18 -10.35 -1.04
CA THR A 171 11.14 -11.38 -1.46
C THR A 171 10.58 -12.76 -1.12
N THR A 172 10.62 -13.66 -2.08
CA THR A 172 10.14 -15.05 -1.96
C THR A 172 11.29 -16.05 -1.79
N LYS A 173 12.52 -15.61 -2.04
CA LYS A 173 13.77 -16.31 -1.73
C LYS A 173 14.42 -15.65 -0.51
#